data_AF-A0A543PAZ1-F1
#
_entry.id   AF-A0A543PAZ1-F1
#
_cell.length_a   1.000
_cell.length_b   1.000
_cell.length_c   1.000
_cell.angle_alpha   90.00
_cell.angle_beta   90.00
_cell.angle_gamma   90.00
#
_symmetry.space_group_name_H-M   'P 1'
#
loop_
_entity.id
_entity.type
_entity.pdbx_description
1 polymer ?
#
loop_
_entity_poly.entity_id
_entity_poly.type
_entity_poly.pdbx_seq_one_letter_code
_entity_poly.pdbx_strand_id
1 'polypeptide(L)' 'MLLITCPATRTDELVADRRIRSVTNHPTHIALHVECPACGSVHVYRTGRKLAAAPAREARIPVPA' A
#
# COMPACT_ATOMS: atom_id res chain seq x y z
N MET A 1 -9.96 -0.86 6.65
CA MET A 1 -10.29 0.53 6.27
C MET A 1 -9.10 1.44 6.54
N LEU A 2 -8.92 2.48 5.72
CA LEU A 2 -7.81 3.44 5.76
C LEU A 2 -8.38 4.86 5.80
N LEU A 3 -7.97 5.68 6.76
CA LEU A 3 -8.26 7.12 6.78
C LEU A 3 -7.20 7.83 5.91
N ILE A 4 -7.65 8.62 4.94
CA ILE A 4 -6.78 9.39 4.06
C ILE A 4 -7.23 10.85 4.01
N THR A 5 -6.31 11.77 3.81
CA THR A 5 -6.64 13.15 3.43
C THR A 5 -6.57 13.27 1.91
N CYS A 6 -7.65 13.71 1.28
CA CYS A 6 -7.67 13.96 -0.15
C CYS A 6 -6.84 15.21 -0.48
N PRO A 7 -5.77 15.13 -1.28
CA PRO A 7 -4.96 16.31 -1.62
C PRO A 7 -5.71 17.35 -2.46
N ALA A 8 -6.76 16.95 -3.17
CA ALA A 8 -7.57 17.85 -4.00
C ALA A 8 -8.60 18.64 -3.16
N THR A 9 -9.33 17.97 -2.27
CA THR A 9 -10.43 18.57 -1.49
C THR A 9 -10.04 18.94 -0.06
N ARG A 10 -8.89 18.45 0.42
CA ARG A 10 -8.42 18.52 1.81
C ARG A 10 -9.40 17.94 2.83
N THR A 11 -10.30 17.06 2.39
CA THR A 11 -11.21 16.33 3.28
C THR A 11 -10.59 15.01 3.71
N ASP A 12 -10.90 14.62 4.94
CA ASP A 12 -10.53 13.30 5.46
C ASP A 12 -11.61 12.29 5.08
N GLU A 13 -11.20 11.23 4.39
CA GLU A 13 -12.08 10.22 3.82
C GLU A 13 -11.72 8.84 4.37
N LEU A 14 -12.74 8.09 4.79
CA LEU A 14 -12.60 6.69 5.19
C LEU A 14 -12.74 5.78 3.97
N VAL A 15 -11.62 5.20 3.55
CA VAL A 15 -11.56 4.36 2.36
C VAL A 15 -11.49 2.87 2.72
N ALA A 16 -12.33 2.08 2.06
CA ALA A 16 -12.30 0.62 2.15
C ALA A 16 -11.13 0.04 1.34
N ASP A 17 -10.59 -1.10 1.78
CA ASP A 17 -9.46 -1.79 1.12
C ASP A 17 -9.72 -2.09 -0.37
N ARG A 18 -10.96 -2.42 -0.76
CA ARG A 18 -11.39 -2.61 -2.15
C ARG A 18 -11.10 -1.45 -3.11
N ARG A 19 -10.81 -0.24 -2.59
CA ARG A 19 -10.42 0.93 -3.40
C ARG A 19 -8.91 1.13 -3.53
N ILE A 20 -8.12 0.26 -2.90
CA ILE A 20 -6.67 0.21 -3.09
C ILE A 20 -6.40 -0.48 -4.43
N ARG A 21 -5.91 0.27 -5.41
CA ARG A 21 -5.62 -0.23 -6.77
C ARG A 21 -4.31 -0.99 -6.84
N SER A 22 -3.31 -0.55 -6.09
CA SER A 22 -2.02 -1.23 -6.02
C SER A 22 -1.25 -0.85 -4.75
N VAL A 23 -0.34 -1.74 -4.37
CA VAL A 23 0.57 -1.59 -3.23
C VAL A 23 1.99 -1.77 -3.71
N THR A 24 2.84 -0.77 -3.49
CA THR A 24 4.25 -0.80 -3.87
C THR A 24 5.11 -0.76 -2.62
N ASN A 25 5.95 -1.78 -2.43
CA ASN A 25 6.92 -1.81 -1.34
C ASN A 25 8.17 -1.04 -1.76
N HIS A 26 8.49 0.03 -1.05
CA HIS A 26 9.77 0.72 -1.14
C HIS A 26 10.67 0.31 0.04
N PRO A 27 12.01 0.46 -0.09
CA PRO A 27 12.94 0.13 1.00
C PRO A 27 12.68 0.88 2.32
N THR A 28 12.02 2.03 2.24
CA THR A 28 11.76 2.91 3.39
C THR A 28 10.29 2.96 3.82
N HIS A 29 9.35 2.59 2.96
CA HIS A 29 7.92 2.76 3.19
C HIS A 29 7.09 1.90 2.24
N ILE A 30 5.79 1.79 2.49
CA ILE A 30 4.85 1.18 1.54
C ILE A 30 4.01 2.30 0.91
N ALA A 31 3.96 2.37 -0.41
CA ALA A 31 3.11 3.29 -1.16
C ALA A 31 1.80 2.59 -1.59
N LEU A 32 0.67 3.21 -1.31
CA LEU A 32 -0.67 2.74 -1.65
C LEU A 32 -1.26 3.67 -2.72
N HIS A 33 -1.65 3.12 -3.87
CA HIS A 33 -2.46 3.84 -4.84
C HIS A 33 -3.93 3.64 -4.50
N VAL A 34 -4.60 4.70 -4.08
CA VAL A 34 -5.97 4.64 -3.56
C VAL A 34 -6.86 5.53 -4.40
N GLU A 35 -7.98 4.99 -4.85
CA GLU A 35 -9.03 5.77 -5.50
C GLU A 35 -9.87 6.50 -4.43
N CYS A 36 -9.80 7.83 -4.45
CA CYS A 36 -10.50 8.67 -3.49
C CYS A 36 -11.98 8.79 -3.84
N PRO A 37 -12.91 8.51 -2.91
CA PRO A 37 -14.35 8.62 -3.18
C PRO A 37 -14.83 10.06 -3.34
N ALA A 38 -14.12 11.05 -2.77
CA ALA A 38 -14.54 12.45 -2.79
C ALA A 38 -14.23 13.15 -4.13
N CYS A 39 -13.08 12.86 -4.74
CA CYS A 39 -12.65 13.51 -5.98
C CYS A 39 -12.58 12.55 -7.19
N GLY A 40 -12.80 11.25 -6.99
CA GLY A 40 -12.72 10.21 -8.03
C GLY A 40 -11.31 9.95 -8.57
N SER A 41 -10.29 10.64 -8.06
CA SER A 41 -8.90 10.52 -8.52
C SER A 41 -8.12 9.47 -7.74
N VAL A 42 -7.04 8.96 -8.34
CA VAL A 42 -6.11 8.05 -7.66
C VAL A 42 -4.98 8.86 -7.02
N HIS A 43 -4.74 8.61 -5.74
CA HIS A 43 -3.70 9.26 -4.95
C HIS A 43 -2.72 8.27 -4.34
N VAL A 44 -1.47 8.69 -4.17
CA VAL A 44 -0.41 7.89 -3.58
C VAL A 44 -0.28 8.21 -2.09
N TYR A 45 -0.55 7.24 -1.23
CA TYR A 45 -0.40 7.35 0.22
C TYR A 45 0.80 6.55 0.68
N ARG A 46 1.77 7.23 1.32
CA ARG A 46 2.96 6.60 1.88
C ARG A 46 2.67 6.22 3.33
N THR A 47 2.73 4.93 3.63
CA THR A 47 2.65 4.47 5.02
C THR A 47 4.04 4.60 5.66
N GLY A 48 4.12 5.09 6.91
CA GLY A 48 5.37 5.10 7.67
C GLY A 48 5.85 3.70 8.10
N ARG A 49 5.26 2.64 7.55
CA ARG A 49 5.56 1.24 7.89
C ARG A 49 6.52 0.67 6.86
N LYS A 50 7.54 -0.03 7.33
CA LYS A 50 8.30 -0.98 6.49
C LYS A 50 7.60 -2.33 6.55
N LEU A 51 7.61 -3.08 5.46
CA LEU A 51 7.21 -4.49 5.50
C LEU A 51 8.13 -5.19 6.52
N ALA A 52 7.55 -5.90 7.49
CA ALA A 52 8.33 -6.76 8.36
C ALA A 52 9.11 -7.73 7.45
N ALA A 53 10.43 -7.83 7.64
CA ALA A 53 11.24 -8.74 6.86
C ALA A 53 10.59 -10.12 6.91
N ALA A 54 10.26 -10.70 5.75
CA ALA A 54 9.73 -12.05 5.70
C ALA A 54 10.74 -12.95 6.43
N PRO A 55 10.32 -13.88 7.32
CA PRO A 55 11.23 -14.88 7.84
C PRO A 55 11.89 -15.52 6.63
N ALA A 56 13.23 -15.53 6.61
CA ALA A 56 14.01 -16.01 5.48
C ALA A 56 13.40 -17.33 5.01
N ARG A 57 12.72 -17.29 3.87
CA ARG A 57 12.20 -18.50 3.27
C ARG A 57 13.45 -19.20 2.79
N GLU A 58 13.95 -20.11 3.62
CA GLU A 58 15.08 -20.97 3.34
C GLU A 58 14.90 -21.44 1.91
N ALA A 59 15.77 -20.91 1.04
CA ALA A 59 15.70 -21.19 -0.37
C ALA A 59 15.82 -22.70 -0.46
N ARG A 60 14.72 -23.39 -0.81
CA ARG A 60 14.77 -24.83 -1.06
C ARG A 60 15.70 -24.97 -2.25
N ILE A 61 16.96 -25.31 -1.99
CA ILE A 61 17.93 -25.68 -3.01
C ILE A 61 17.33 -26.92 -3.67
N PRO A 62 16.97 -26.88 -4.96
CA PRO A 62 16.55 -28.10 -5.64
C PRO A 62 17.74 -29.06 -5.63
N VAL A 63 17.56 -30.22 -5.00
CA VAL A 63 18.53 -31.32 -5.08
C VAL A 63 18.38 -31.94 -6.47
N PRO A 64 19.43 -31.92 -7.32
CA PRO A 64 19.39 -32.62 -8.60
C PRO A 64 19.31 -34.13 -8.37
N ALA A 65 18.52 -34.82 -9.20
CA ALA A 65 18.28 -36.26 -9.18
C ALA A 65 19.48 -37.07 -9.72
#